data_AF-A0A1A3CVX5-F1
#
_entry.id   AF-A0A1A3CVX5-F1
#
_cell.length_a   1.000
_cell.length_b   1.000
_cell.length_c   1.000
_cell.angle_alpha   90.00
_cell.angle_beta   90.00
_cell.angle_gamma   90.00
#
_symmetry.space_group_name_H-M   'P 1'
#
loop_
_entity.id
_entity.type
_entity.pdbx_description
1 polymer ?
#
loop_
_entity_poly.entity_id
_entity_poly.type
_entity_poly.pdbx_seq_one_letter_code
_entity_poly.pdbx_strand_id
1 'polypeptide(L)'
;MRVILPYLLGRNEVATNEDLWVTVAELIDLEDVENVPEIEGVNLNRLLNLTALSRWTASRAELVFNNEFDVEALTEISELSRTEWAVRAGKLTATIGPWRIIFVSGDNRRLKGATDYPAVDWRDISTVANALIMESASLRGVTRRLTISAEESANVAQDVADVTATLEDSYRVHHLTVRLPASASPDSLIEVEFPKGLATVVRGPCVALGELGTIAIRLLGHRYPVEPDWLIGHESGA
;
A
#
# COMPACT_ATOMS: atom_id res chain seq x y z
N MET A 1 -16.56 -15.98 -12.62
CA MET A 1 -15.34 -15.36 -13.18
C MET A 1 -14.13 -16.28 -13.25
N ARG A 2 -14.03 -17.28 -12.37
CA ARG A 2 -12.95 -18.29 -12.33
C ARG A 2 -12.49 -18.91 -13.66
N VAL A 3 -13.39 -19.11 -14.63
CA VAL A 3 -13.02 -19.66 -15.96
C VAL A 3 -12.74 -18.55 -16.99
N ILE A 4 -13.41 -17.41 -16.87
CA ILE A 4 -13.38 -16.34 -17.89
C ILE A 4 -12.13 -15.48 -17.72
N LEU A 5 -11.73 -15.14 -16.49
CA LEU A 5 -10.60 -14.26 -16.25
C LEU A 5 -9.26 -14.82 -16.77
N PRO A 6 -8.87 -16.09 -16.48
CA PRO A 6 -7.66 -16.68 -17.07
C PRO A 6 -7.70 -16.70 -18.59
N TYR A 7 -8.88 -16.98 -19.15
CA TYR A 7 -9.08 -17.02 -20.59
C TYR A 7 -8.89 -15.65 -21.26
N LEU A 8 -9.41 -14.58 -20.66
CA LEU A 8 -9.23 -13.21 -21.16
C LEU A 8 -7.76 -12.77 -21.06
N LEU A 9 -7.08 -13.08 -19.95
CA LEU A 9 -5.67 -12.75 -19.74
C LEU A 9 -4.74 -13.45 -20.75
N GLY A 10 -5.09 -14.67 -21.18
CA GLY A 10 -4.33 -15.42 -22.20
C GLY A 10 -4.52 -14.95 -23.65
N ARG A 11 -5.40 -13.96 -23.91
CA ARG A 11 -5.74 -13.51 -25.26
C ARG A 11 -5.11 -12.16 -25.60
N ASN A 12 -4.15 -12.19 -26.52
CA ASN A 12 -3.52 -10.95 -27.03
C ASN A 12 -4.49 -10.06 -27.81
N GLU A 13 -5.56 -10.61 -28.41
CA GLU A 13 -6.53 -9.84 -29.20
C GLU A 13 -7.37 -8.86 -28.38
N VAL A 14 -7.55 -9.14 -27.09
CA VAL A 14 -8.31 -8.27 -26.17
C VAL A 14 -7.39 -7.44 -25.27
N ALA A 15 -6.08 -7.59 -25.42
CA ALA A 15 -5.06 -6.92 -24.65
C ALA A 15 -5.25 -5.40 -24.60
N THR A 16 -5.55 -4.81 -25.75
CA THR A 16 -5.62 -3.36 -25.94
C THR A 16 -7.03 -2.78 -25.77
N ASN A 17 -8.02 -3.60 -25.43
CA ASN A 17 -9.39 -3.14 -25.24
C ASN A 17 -9.59 -2.64 -23.80
N GLU A 18 -9.31 -1.36 -23.57
CA GLU A 18 -9.44 -0.72 -22.25
C GLU A 18 -10.86 -0.82 -21.67
N ASP A 19 -11.89 -0.60 -22.50
CA ASP A 19 -13.30 -0.66 -22.07
C ASP A 19 -13.68 -2.04 -21.53
N LEU A 20 -13.14 -3.10 -22.14
CA LEU A 20 -13.31 -4.47 -21.64
C LEU A 20 -12.71 -4.60 -20.24
N TRP A 21 -11.48 -4.14 -20.02
CA TRP A 21 -10.80 -4.27 -18.73
C TRP A 21 -11.44 -3.40 -17.64
N VAL A 22 -11.97 -2.24 -18.00
CA VAL A 22 -12.81 -1.43 -17.10
C VAL A 22 -14.06 -2.22 -16.72
N THR A 23 -14.78 -2.79 -17.69
CA THR A 23 -15.98 -3.60 -17.43
C THR A 23 -15.66 -4.80 -16.54
N VAL A 24 -14.56 -5.51 -16.81
CA VAL A 24 -14.13 -6.65 -15.98
C VAL A 24 -13.83 -6.19 -14.55
N ALA A 25 -13.11 -5.07 -14.37
CA ALA A 25 -12.81 -4.49 -13.06
C ALA A 25 -14.06 -4.06 -12.28
N GLU A 26 -15.15 -3.69 -12.96
CA GLU A 26 -16.44 -3.36 -12.34
C GLU A 26 -17.23 -4.60 -11.90
N LEU A 27 -17.07 -5.72 -12.62
CA LEU A 27 -17.83 -6.95 -12.41
C LEU A 27 -17.25 -7.87 -11.34
N ILE A 28 -15.98 -7.70 -10.97
CA ILE A 28 -15.29 -8.53 -9.97
C ILE A 28 -14.71 -7.69 -8.87
N ASP A 29 -14.34 -8.34 -7.77
CA ASP A 29 -13.60 -7.75 -6.68
C ASP A 29 -12.22 -8.42 -6.47
N LEU A 30 -11.50 -7.98 -5.43
CA LEU A 30 -10.22 -8.57 -5.08
C LEU A 30 -10.36 -10.04 -4.65
N GLU A 31 -11.43 -10.41 -3.96
CA GLU A 31 -11.63 -11.78 -3.47
C GLU A 31 -11.84 -12.74 -4.65
N ASP A 32 -12.56 -12.32 -5.68
CA ASP A 32 -12.67 -13.07 -6.93
C ASP A 32 -11.28 -13.36 -7.52
N VAL A 33 -10.40 -12.36 -7.60
CA VAL A 33 -9.04 -12.50 -8.14
C VAL A 33 -8.18 -13.43 -7.28
N GLU A 34 -8.20 -13.27 -5.95
CA GLU A 34 -7.46 -14.12 -5.01
C GLU A 34 -7.90 -15.60 -5.05
N ASN A 35 -9.14 -15.88 -5.46
CA ASN A 35 -9.72 -17.22 -5.51
C ASN A 35 -9.56 -17.94 -6.87
N VAL A 36 -8.81 -17.36 -7.83
CA VAL A 36 -8.49 -18.01 -9.11
C VAL A 36 -7.05 -18.52 -9.11
N PRO A 37 -6.79 -19.81 -8.86
CA PRO A 37 -5.41 -20.34 -8.86
C PRO A 37 -4.75 -20.30 -10.24
N GLU A 38 -5.53 -20.28 -11.32
CA GLU A 38 -5.02 -20.29 -12.70
C GLU A 38 -4.33 -18.98 -13.13
N ILE A 39 -4.43 -17.90 -12.34
CA ILE A 39 -3.76 -16.61 -12.61
C ILE A 39 -2.52 -16.39 -11.72
N GLU A 40 -2.08 -17.40 -10.98
CA GLU A 40 -0.85 -17.37 -10.20
C GLU A 40 0.35 -17.04 -11.10
N GLY A 41 1.10 -15.99 -10.74
CA GLY A 41 2.25 -15.51 -11.50
C GLY A 41 1.92 -14.83 -12.84
N VAL A 42 0.64 -14.69 -13.21
CA VAL A 42 0.23 -13.99 -14.43
C VAL A 42 0.31 -12.48 -14.22
N ASN A 43 0.81 -11.75 -15.22
CA ASN A 43 0.82 -10.28 -15.20
C ASN A 43 -0.62 -9.75 -15.33
N LEU A 44 -1.04 -8.95 -14.34
CA LEU A 44 -2.38 -8.39 -14.22
C LEU A 44 -2.42 -6.87 -14.48
N ASN A 45 -1.37 -6.25 -15.01
CA ASN A 45 -1.29 -4.79 -15.19
C ASN A 45 -2.49 -4.21 -15.95
N ARG A 46 -3.01 -4.95 -16.93
CA ARG A 46 -4.19 -4.55 -17.72
C ARG A 46 -5.49 -4.54 -16.91
N LEU A 47 -5.61 -5.46 -15.97
CA LEU A 47 -6.76 -5.58 -15.08
C LEU A 47 -6.71 -4.55 -13.96
N LEU A 48 -5.52 -4.25 -13.43
CA LEU A 48 -5.30 -3.29 -12.34
C LEU A 48 -5.24 -1.85 -12.87
N ASN A 49 -6.31 -1.44 -13.54
CA ASN A 49 -6.56 -0.07 -13.99
C ASN A 49 -7.14 0.81 -12.86
N LEU A 50 -7.36 2.10 -13.13
CA LEU A 50 -7.90 3.06 -12.16
C LEU A 50 -9.25 2.63 -11.57
N THR A 51 -10.09 1.95 -12.34
CA THR A 51 -11.38 1.44 -11.87
C THR A 51 -11.19 0.33 -10.83
N ALA A 52 -10.32 -0.65 -11.10
CA ALA A 52 -9.99 -1.68 -10.11
C ALA A 52 -9.37 -1.06 -8.84
N LEU A 53 -8.39 -0.18 -9.00
CA LEU A 53 -7.65 0.44 -7.90
C LEU A 53 -8.51 1.31 -6.98
N SER A 54 -9.55 1.93 -7.52
CA SER A 54 -10.48 2.78 -6.76
C SER A 54 -11.67 2.02 -6.17
N ARG A 55 -12.00 0.83 -6.70
CA ARG A 55 -13.18 0.07 -6.28
C ARG A 55 -12.87 -1.15 -5.43
N TRP A 56 -11.82 -1.89 -5.79
CA TRP A 56 -11.45 -3.09 -5.06
C TRP A 56 -10.92 -2.69 -3.70
N THR A 57 -11.33 -3.41 -2.67
CA THR A 57 -10.98 -3.06 -1.29
C THR A 57 -10.14 -4.13 -0.64
N ALA A 58 -9.27 -3.69 0.27
CA ALA A 58 -8.44 -4.55 1.09
C ALA A 58 -8.51 -4.08 2.55
N SER A 59 -8.35 -5.03 3.47
CA SER A 59 -8.24 -4.78 4.90
C SER A 59 -6.79 -4.60 5.34
N ARG A 60 -5.83 -5.17 4.60
CA ARG A 60 -4.40 -5.10 4.93
C ARG A 60 -3.52 -4.96 3.69
N ALA A 61 -2.39 -4.27 3.87
CA ALA A 61 -1.28 -4.24 2.95
C ALA A 61 0.03 -4.45 3.71
N GLU A 62 0.79 -5.45 3.32
CA GLU A 62 2.14 -5.71 3.84
C GLU A 62 3.18 -5.24 2.84
N LEU A 63 4.16 -4.45 3.31
CA LEU A 63 5.29 -4.00 2.52
C LEU A 63 6.52 -4.84 2.86
N VAL A 64 7.07 -5.51 1.85
CA VAL A 64 8.31 -6.28 1.96
C VAL A 64 9.33 -5.82 0.92
N PHE A 65 10.60 -6.09 1.19
CA PHE A 65 11.64 -5.89 0.18
C PHE A 65 11.51 -6.92 -0.95
N ASN A 66 11.64 -6.42 -2.17
CA ASN A 66 11.77 -7.23 -3.36
C ASN A 66 13.23 -7.68 -3.50
N ASN A 67 13.55 -8.89 -3.04
CA ASN A 67 14.91 -9.44 -3.15
C ASN A 67 15.34 -9.75 -4.59
N GLU A 68 14.40 -9.75 -5.54
CA GLU A 68 14.67 -9.94 -6.97
C GLU A 68 15.07 -8.62 -7.66
N PHE A 69 15.00 -7.50 -6.93
CA PHE A 69 15.34 -6.18 -7.46
C PHE A 69 16.86 -5.97 -7.48
N ASP A 70 17.41 -5.83 -8.67
CA ASP A 70 18.81 -5.53 -8.91
C ASP A 70 18.93 -4.20 -9.67
N VAL A 71 19.47 -3.18 -8.99
CA VAL A 71 19.67 -1.84 -9.56
C VAL A 71 20.69 -1.87 -10.69
N GLU A 72 21.69 -2.75 -10.63
CA GLU A 72 22.74 -2.87 -11.64
C GLU A 72 22.23 -3.55 -12.92
N ALA A 73 21.14 -4.31 -12.82
CA ALA A 73 20.48 -4.97 -13.94
C ALA A 73 19.50 -4.06 -14.70
N LEU A 74 19.20 -2.87 -14.17
CA LEU A 74 18.25 -1.95 -14.81
C LEU A 74 18.83 -1.37 -16.08
N THR A 75 18.03 -1.41 -17.15
CA THR A 75 18.41 -0.84 -18.44
C THR A 75 17.94 0.60 -18.60
N GLU A 76 16.85 0.96 -17.92
CA GLU A 76 16.27 2.30 -17.92
C GLU A 76 15.83 2.73 -16.51
N ILE A 77 15.99 4.01 -16.19
CA ILE A 77 15.57 4.59 -14.89
C ILE A 77 14.04 4.48 -14.69
N SER A 78 13.28 4.49 -15.79
CA SER A 78 11.81 4.31 -15.80
C SER A 78 11.37 2.99 -15.17
N GLU A 79 12.21 1.94 -15.21
CA GLU A 79 11.93 0.63 -14.61
C GLU A 79 11.84 0.70 -13.07
N LEU A 80 12.44 1.72 -12.43
CA LEU A 80 12.34 1.94 -10.98
C LEU A 80 10.92 2.24 -10.52
N SER A 81 10.13 2.91 -11.36
CA SER A 81 8.80 3.40 -11.04
C SER A 81 7.69 2.54 -11.64
N ARG A 82 8.05 1.48 -12.39
CA ARG A 82 7.08 0.59 -13.00
C ARG A 82 6.51 -0.37 -11.97
N THR A 83 5.19 -0.35 -11.81
CA THR A 83 4.49 -1.33 -10.99
C THR A 83 4.08 -2.54 -11.81
N GLU A 84 4.41 -3.71 -11.29
CA GLU A 84 3.97 -5.00 -11.80
C GLU A 84 2.97 -5.64 -10.84
N TRP A 85 1.78 -5.96 -11.36
CA TRP A 85 0.70 -6.58 -10.65
C TRP A 85 0.63 -8.07 -10.98
N ALA A 86 0.55 -8.93 -9.97
CA ALA A 86 0.38 -10.36 -10.14
C ALA A 86 -0.27 -10.98 -8.90
N VAL A 87 -0.90 -12.16 -9.05
CA VAL A 87 -1.25 -13.00 -7.90
C VAL A 87 -0.03 -13.85 -7.53
N ARG A 88 0.39 -13.79 -6.26
CA ARG A 88 1.43 -14.65 -5.69
C ARG A 88 0.92 -15.26 -4.38
N ALA A 89 1.06 -16.57 -4.24
CA ALA A 89 0.52 -17.35 -3.12
C ALA A 89 -0.97 -17.05 -2.84
N GLY A 90 -1.77 -16.85 -3.90
CA GLY A 90 -3.19 -16.52 -3.78
C GLY A 90 -3.48 -15.12 -3.22
N LYS A 91 -2.51 -14.19 -3.25
CA LYS A 91 -2.68 -12.79 -2.87
C LYS A 91 -2.29 -11.85 -4.00
N LEU A 92 -3.04 -10.76 -4.15
CA LEU A 92 -2.66 -9.72 -5.10
C LEU A 92 -1.38 -9.03 -4.60
N THR A 93 -0.40 -8.94 -5.48
CA THR A 93 0.87 -8.30 -5.20
C THR A 93 1.14 -7.19 -6.21
N ALA A 94 1.67 -6.07 -5.72
CA ALA A 94 2.24 -5.00 -6.52
C ALA A 94 3.74 -4.97 -6.27
N THR A 95 4.56 -5.13 -7.29
CA THR A 95 6.02 -5.00 -7.19
C THR A 95 6.44 -3.70 -7.86
N ILE A 96 7.17 -2.84 -7.14
CA ILE A 96 7.70 -1.57 -7.65
C ILE A 96 9.10 -1.34 -7.11
N GLY A 97 10.08 -1.33 -8.02
CA GLY A 97 11.49 -1.23 -7.67
C GLY A 97 11.88 -2.17 -6.52
N PRO A 98 12.43 -1.65 -5.40
CA PRO A 98 12.88 -2.46 -4.26
C PRO A 98 11.72 -2.97 -3.38
N TRP A 99 10.47 -2.63 -3.70
CA TRP A 99 9.32 -2.91 -2.86
C TRP A 99 8.37 -3.91 -3.48
N ARG A 100 7.74 -4.70 -2.62
CA ARG A 100 6.58 -5.52 -2.95
C ARG A 100 5.50 -5.29 -1.90
N ILE A 101 4.32 -4.91 -2.35
CA ILE A 101 3.12 -4.76 -1.54
C ILE A 101 2.26 -6.01 -1.73
N ILE A 102 1.81 -6.62 -0.64
CA ILE A 102 0.91 -7.77 -0.64
C ILE A 102 -0.42 -7.30 -0.04
N PHE A 103 -1.49 -7.39 -0.83
CA PHE A 103 -2.83 -7.00 -0.40
C PHE A 103 -3.61 -8.20 0.13
N VAL A 104 -4.48 -7.96 1.11
CA VAL A 104 -5.42 -8.95 1.64
C VAL A 104 -6.82 -8.35 1.72
N SER A 105 -7.76 -8.96 1.02
CA SER A 105 -9.18 -8.59 1.03
C SER A 105 -9.79 -8.73 2.44
N GLY A 106 -9.71 -9.91 3.06
CA GLY A 106 -10.36 -10.19 4.34
C GLY A 106 -9.94 -11.46 5.07
N ASP A 107 -8.84 -12.12 4.68
CA ASP A 107 -8.38 -13.31 5.40
C ASP A 107 -8.09 -12.96 6.88
N ASN A 108 -8.84 -13.57 7.80
CA ASN A 108 -8.68 -13.37 9.25
C ASN A 108 -7.40 -14.02 9.79
N ARG A 109 -6.63 -14.71 8.94
CA ARG A 109 -5.27 -15.13 9.29
C ARG A 109 -4.39 -13.89 9.39
N ARG A 110 -3.83 -13.67 10.60
CA ARG A 110 -2.83 -12.62 10.83
C ARG A 110 -1.70 -12.81 9.82
N LEU A 111 -1.55 -11.87 8.89
CA LEU A 111 -0.24 -11.60 8.32
C LEU A 111 0.68 -11.33 9.53
N LYS A 112 1.75 -12.11 9.64
CA LYS A 112 2.70 -11.92 10.74
C LYS A 112 3.45 -10.60 10.59
N GLY A 113 3.47 -10.04 9.37
CA GLY A 113 4.36 -8.96 8.98
C GLY A 113 5.80 -9.46 8.85
N ALA A 114 6.67 -8.57 8.38
CA ALA A 114 8.10 -8.76 8.47
C ALA A 114 8.52 -8.88 9.94
N THR A 115 9.47 -9.77 10.25
CA THR A 115 9.91 -10.02 11.64
C THR A 115 10.97 -9.02 12.12
N ASP A 116 11.53 -8.22 11.22
CA ASP A 116 12.59 -7.26 11.51
C ASP A 116 12.54 -6.07 10.55
N TYR A 117 11.38 -5.40 10.49
CA TYR A 117 11.31 -4.15 9.73
C TYR A 117 12.12 -3.09 10.48
N PRO A 118 13.07 -2.41 9.82
CA PRO A 118 13.99 -1.53 10.51
C PRO A 118 13.29 -0.32 11.10
N ALA A 119 13.84 0.13 12.24
CA ALA A 119 13.27 1.23 13.01
C ALA A 119 13.23 2.52 12.19
N VAL A 120 12.07 3.17 12.19
CA VAL A 120 11.82 4.42 11.45
C VAL A 120 11.96 5.60 12.39
N ASP A 121 12.76 6.60 12.02
CA ASP A 121 12.78 7.87 12.74
C ASP A 121 11.60 8.74 12.29
N TRP A 122 10.98 9.47 13.22
CA TRP A 122 9.93 10.42 12.90
C TRP A 122 10.35 11.42 11.83
N ARG A 123 11.61 11.90 11.87
CA ARG A 123 12.14 12.86 10.89
C ARG A 123 12.13 12.33 9.47
N ASP A 124 12.26 11.02 9.29
CA ASP A 124 12.32 10.41 7.96
C ASP A 124 10.94 10.36 7.29
N ILE A 125 9.87 10.38 8.08
CA ILE A 125 8.49 10.24 7.58
C ILE A 125 7.62 11.46 7.84
N SER A 126 8.07 12.44 8.63
CA SER A 126 7.23 13.55 9.10
C SER A 126 6.58 14.32 7.96
N THR A 127 7.29 14.52 6.84
CA THR A 127 6.74 15.21 5.66
C THR A 127 5.54 14.46 5.09
N VAL A 128 5.64 13.14 4.95
CA VAL A 128 4.55 12.30 4.44
C VAL A 128 3.43 12.20 5.47
N ALA A 129 3.78 11.96 6.73
CA ALA A 129 2.83 11.77 7.82
C ALA A 129 1.99 13.04 8.07
N ASN A 130 2.58 14.22 7.95
CA ASN A 130 1.89 15.51 8.09
C ASN A 130 0.96 15.84 6.91
N ALA A 131 1.12 15.19 5.76
CA ALA A 131 0.20 15.31 4.63
C ALA A 131 -1.05 14.43 4.79
N LEU A 132 -1.08 13.55 5.79
CA LEU A 132 -2.20 12.68 6.11
C LEU A 132 -3.06 13.29 7.22
N ILE A 133 -4.28 12.76 7.36
CA ILE A 133 -5.05 12.98 8.58
C ILE A 133 -4.62 11.90 9.57
N MET A 134 -3.98 12.32 10.66
CA MET A 134 -3.44 11.45 11.68
C MET A 134 -4.29 11.51 12.93
N GLU A 135 -4.87 10.40 13.35
CA GLU A 135 -5.68 10.35 14.57
C GLU A 135 -4.82 10.05 15.81
N SER A 136 -3.80 9.21 15.65
CA SER A 136 -2.88 8.89 16.74
C SER A 136 -1.49 8.53 16.26
N ALA A 137 -0.50 8.76 17.12
CA ALA A 137 0.88 8.35 16.93
C ALA A 137 1.46 7.71 18.20
N SER A 138 2.20 6.61 18.05
CA SER A 138 3.03 6.04 19.11
C SER A 138 4.51 6.14 18.76
N LEU A 139 5.22 6.90 19.58
CA LEU A 139 6.64 7.21 19.42
C LEU A 139 7.43 6.66 20.62
N ARG A 140 8.66 6.21 20.36
CA ARG A 140 9.62 5.80 21.39
C ARG A 140 10.90 6.60 21.22
N GLY A 141 11.15 7.50 22.17
CA GLY A 141 12.42 8.18 22.34
C GLY A 141 13.44 7.32 23.09
N VAL A 142 14.62 7.87 23.34
CA VAL A 142 15.67 7.19 24.13
C VAL A 142 15.23 7.05 25.59
N THR A 143 14.55 8.06 26.12
CA THR A 143 14.22 8.15 27.57
C THR A 143 12.73 7.98 27.86
N ARG A 144 11.86 8.08 26.85
CA ARG A 144 10.41 8.19 27.03
C ARG A 144 9.64 7.49 25.92
N ARG A 145 8.43 7.05 26.25
CA ARG A 145 7.43 6.60 25.28
C ARG A 145 6.31 7.63 25.24
N LEU A 146 5.93 8.05 24.05
CA LEU A 146 4.85 9.01 23.83
C LEU A 146 3.73 8.32 23.04
N THR A 147 2.51 8.53 23.47
CA THR A 147 1.32 8.25 22.68
C THR A 147 0.54 9.55 22.61
N ILE A 148 0.31 10.03 21.39
CA ILE A 148 -0.42 11.26 21.10
C ILE A 148 -1.69 10.84 20.36
N SER A 149 -2.84 11.23 20.90
CA SER A 149 -4.17 11.01 20.36
C SER A 149 -5.07 12.11 20.89
N ALA A 150 -6.04 12.56 20.10
CA ALA A 150 -6.96 13.60 20.55
C ALA A 150 -8.37 13.03 20.78
N GLU A 151 -8.99 13.45 21.88
CA GLU A 151 -10.39 13.14 22.17
C GLU A 151 -11.36 14.00 21.35
N GLU A 152 -10.95 15.24 21.05
CA GLU A 152 -11.79 16.24 20.37
C GLU A 152 -11.29 16.65 18.98
N SER A 153 -10.06 16.28 18.60
CA SER A 153 -9.49 16.60 17.28
C SER A 153 -9.42 15.36 16.39
N ALA A 154 -9.82 15.54 15.13
CA ALA A 154 -9.70 14.49 14.11
C ALA A 154 -8.30 14.42 13.47
N ASN A 155 -7.39 15.36 13.79
CA ASN A 155 -6.03 15.38 13.27
C ASN A 155 -5.03 15.89 14.33
N VAL A 156 -4.08 15.05 14.71
CA VAL A 156 -3.01 15.34 15.69
C VAL A 156 -1.64 15.54 15.05
N ALA A 157 -1.54 15.59 13.71
CA ALA A 157 -0.25 15.71 13.02
C ALA A 157 0.57 16.92 13.51
N GLN A 158 -0.09 18.06 13.73
CA GLN A 158 0.56 19.27 14.25
C GLN A 158 1.04 19.08 15.70
N ASP A 159 0.22 18.45 16.55
CA ASP A 159 0.60 18.17 17.94
C ASP A 159 1.85 17.28 18.02
N VAL A 160 1.93 16.27 17.15
CA VAL A 160 3.10 15.40 17.03
C VAL A 160 4.32 16.20 16.57
N ALA A 161 4.16 17.07 15.57
CA ALA A 161 5.24 17.92 15.07
C ALA A 161 5.77 18.86 16.18
N ASP A 162 4.87 19.49 16.95
CA ASP A 162 5.24 20.42 18.01
C ASP A 162 5.99 19.71 19.15
N VAL A 163 5.49 18.54 19.59
CA VAL A 163 6.13 17.75 20.66
C VAL A 163 7.51 17.25 20.23
N THR A 164 7.63 16.76 18.99
CA THR A 164 8.90 16.23 18.46
C THR A 164 9.91 17.34 18.13
N ALA A 165 9.47 18.56 17.83
CA ALA A 165 10.34 19.71 17.62
C ALA A 165 10.85 20.33 18.94
N THR A 166 10.05 20.29 20.00
CA THR A 166 10.37 20.93 21.29
C THR A 166 11.32 20.08 22.15
N LEU A 167 11.35 18.76 21.93
CA LEU A 167 12.13 17.83 22.74
C LEU A 167 13.39 17.41 22.00
N GLU A 168 14.57 17.67 22.60
CA GLU A 168 15.86 17.14 22.12
C GLU A 168 15.94 15.61 22.35
N ASP A 169 15.25 14.84 21.51
CA ASP A 169 15.23 13.38 21.51
C ASP A 169 15.12 12.87 20.07
N SER A 170 15.48 11.60 19.86
CA SER A 170 15.27 10.90 18.59
C SER A 170 14.10 9.93 18.76
N TYR A 171 13.02 10.17 18.03
CA TYR A 171 11.78 9.40 18.18
C TYR A 171 11.67 8.33 17.11
N ARG A 172 11.67 7.07 17.54
CA ARG A 172 11.31 5.94 16.69
C ARG A 172 9.80 5.79 16.61
N VAL A 173 9.27 5.64 15.41
CA VAL A 173 7.84 5.47 15.18
C VAL A 173 7.49 4.00 15.29
N HIS A 174 6.57 3.66 16.20
CA HIS A 174 6.08 2.30 16.35
C HIS A 174 4.81 2.04 15.54
N HIS A 175 3.84 2.94 15.68
CA HIS A 175 2.67 2.94 14.81
C HIS A 175 2.10 4.34 14.65
N LEU A 176 1.38 4.54 13.54
CA LEU A 176 0.54 5.70 13.28
C LEU A 176 -0.85 5.19 12.89
N THR A 177 -1.91 5.90 13.29
CA THR A 177 -3.27 5.68 12.81
C THR A 177 -3.65 6.85 11.93
N VAL A 178 -3.85 6.59 10.65
CA VAL A 178 -3.96 7.63 9.61
C VAL A 178 -5.06 7.32 8.60
N ARG A 179 -5.43 8.33 7.82
CA ARG A 179 -6.22 8.22 6.59
C ARG A 179 -5.83 9.32 5.59
N LEU A 180 -6.20 9.14 4.32
CA LEU A 180 -6.04 10.20 3.33
C LEU A 180 -7.02 11.36 3.59
N PRO A 181 -6.63 12.63 3.36
CA PRO A 181 -7.54 13.77 3.52
C PRO A 181 -8.82 13.69 2.67
N ALA A 182 -8.70 13.20 1.43
CA ALA A 182 -9.79 13.01 0.48
C ALA A 182 -10.14 11.52 0.29
N SER A 183 -10.06 10.73 1.38
CA SER A 183 -10.43 9.31 1.36
C SER A 183 -11.87 9.12 0.87
N ALA A 184 -12.06 8.12 0.00
CA ALA A 184 -13.40 7.67 -0.40
C ALA A 184 -14.14 6.96 0.75
N SER A 185 -13.41 6.57 1.79
CA SER A 185 -13.92 5.90 2.98
C SER A 185 -13.51 6.68 4.24
N PRO A 186 -14.04 7.91 4.46
CA PRO A 186 -13.55 8.84 5.48
C PRO A 186 -13.68 8.34 6.94
N ASP A 187 -14.58 7.38 7.18
CA ASP A 187 -14.75 6.72 8.48
C ASP A 187 -13.72 5.60 8.73
N SER A 188 -12.91 5.27 7.71
CA SER A 188 -11.91 4.22 7.79
C SER A 188 -10.58 4.76 8.26
N LEU A 189 -9.94 4.01 9.16
CA LEU A 189 -8.65 4.37 9.73
C LEU A 189 -7.69 3.22 9.60
N ILE A 190 -6.48 3.55 9.16
CA ILE A 190 -5.43 2.61 8.85
C ILE A 190 -4.33 2.76 9.90
N GLU A 191 -4.12 1.72 10.68
CA GLU A 191 -2.96 1.59 11.55
C GLU A 191 -1.77 1.08 10.72
N VAL A 192 -0.67 1.82 10.75
CA VAL A 192 0.60 1.46 10.13
C VAL A 192 1.57 1.03 11.21
N GLU A 193 1.81 -0.28 11.30
CA GLU A 193 2.73 -0.91 12.25
C GLU A 193 4.13 -1.03 11.63
N PHE A 194 5.00 -0.06 11.91
CA PHE A 194 6.34 -0.01 11.32
C PHE A 194 7.19 -1.25 11.57
N PRO A 195 7.31 -1.81 12.80
CA PRO A 195 8.12 -3.00 13.05
C PRO A 195 7.70 -4.24 12.25
N LYS A 196 6.46 -4.26 11.74
CA LYS A 196 5.90 -5.36 10.95
C LYS A 196 5.86 -5.08 9.45
N GLY A 197 6.13 -3.84 9.01
CA GLY A 197 5.90 -3.44 7.63
C GLY A 197 4.43 -3.61 7.21
N LEU A 198 3.47 -3.33 8.10
CA LEU A 198 2.05 -3.65 7.88
C LEU A 198 1.17 -2.40 8.00
N ALA A 199 0.26 -2.21 7.05
CA ALA A 199 -0.86 -1.27 7.11
C ALA A 199 -2.17 -2.05 7.22
N THR A 200 -2.98 -1.78 8.24
CA THR A 200 -4.23 -2.50 8.54
C THR A 200 -5.37 -1.53 8.79
N VAL A 201 -6.51 -1.75 8.16
CA VAL A 201 -7.75 -1.07 8.51
C VAL A 201 -8.20 -1.55 9.89
N VAL A 202 -8.19 -0.64 10.87
CA VAL A 202 -8.52 -0.94 12.28
C VAL A 202 -9.91 -0.46 12.68
N ARG A 203 -10.52 0.40 11.86
CA ARG A 203 -11.87 0.95 12.04
C ARG A 203 -12.44 1.32 10.68
N GLY A 204 -13.76 1.19 10.55
CA GLY A 204 -14.47 1.42 9.29
C GLY A 204 -14.45 0.21 8.35
N PRO A 205 -15.06 0.32 7.16
CA PRO A 205 -15.00 -0.68 6.11
C PRO A 205 -13.58 -0.84 5.53
N CYS A 206 -13.35 -1.91 4.76
CA CYS A 206 -12.14 -2.04 3.94
C CYS A 206 -11.99 -0.85 2.99
N VAL A 207 -10.76 -0.43 2.73
CA VAL A 207 -10.45 0.73 1.89
C VAL A 207 -9.99 0.31 0.51
N ALA A 208 -10.09 1.21 -0.47
CA ALA A 208 -9.65 0.97 -1.84
C ALA A 208 -8.15 0.61 -1.91
N LEU A 209 -7.77 -0.25 -2.85
CA LEU A 209 -6.36 -0.66 -3.05
C LEU A 209 -5.43 0.53 -3.26
N GLY A 210 -5.87 1.50 -4.07
CA GLY A 210 -5.08 2.70 -4.34
C GLY A 210 -4.80 3.51 -3.07
N GLU A 211 -5.79 3.63 -2.18
CA GLU A 211 -5.64 4.33 -0.90
C GLU A 211 -4.74 3.57 0.06
N LEU A 212 -5.01 2.28 0.29
CA LEU A 212 -4.25 1.46 1.22
C LEU A 212 -2.80 1.32 0.79
N GLY A 213 -2.58 1.05 -0.50
CA GLY A 213 -1.26 0.92 -1.08
C GLY A 213 -0.48 2.23 -0.99
N THR A 214 -1.13 3.38 -1.25
CA THR A 214 -0.48 4.70 -1.14
C THR A 214 -0.02 4.99 0.28
N ILE A 215 -0.85 4.71 1.28
CA ILE A 215 -0.46 4.87 2.69
C ILE A 215 0.69 3.92 3.04
N ALA A 216 0.58 2.63 2.67
CA ALA A 216 1.60 1.64 2.95
C ALA A 216 2.95 2.01 2.33
N ILE A 217 2.99 2.28 1.03
CA ILE A 217 4.26 2.53 0.32
C ILE A 217 4.91 3.85 0.74
N ARG A 218 4.13 4.92 0.97
CA ARG A 218 4.69 6.22 1.32
C ARG A 218 5.22 6.28 2.75
N LEU A 219 4.58 5.59 3.70
CA LEU A 219 5.04 5.57 5.09
C LEU A 219 6.08 4.48 5.32
N LEU A 220 5.80 3.23 4.94
CA LEU A 220 6.70 2.12 5.19
C LEU A 220 7.89 2.16 4.23
N GLY A 221 7.67 2.51 2.97
CA GLY A 221 8.69 2.54 1.91
C GLY A 221 9.58 3.79 1.90
N HIS A 222 9.55 4.61 2.95
CA HIS A 222 10.17 5.94 3.01
C HIS A 222 11.68 5.99 2.67
N ARG A 223 12.41 4.88 2.79
CA ARG A 223 13.86 4.82 2.48
C ARG A 223 14.15 4.79 0.98
N TYR A 224 13.22 4.27 0.20
CA TYR A 224 13.26 4.28 -1.25
C TYR A 224 11.90 4.78 -1.74
N PRO A 225 11.65 6.10 -1.66
CA PRO A 225 10.36 6.69 -2.02
C PRO A 225 9.98 6.33 -3.45
N VAL A 226 8.69 6.04 -3.64
CA VAL A 226 8.10 5.87 -4.97
C VAL A 226 7.32 7.12 -5.36
N GLU A 227 7.18 7.35 -6.66
CA GLU A 227 6.41 8.47 -7.19
C GLU A 227 4.92 8.39 -6.78
N PRO A 228 4.22 9.53 -6.67
CA PRO A 228 2.80 9.57 -6.32
C PRO A 228 1.88 8.73 -7.19
N ASP A 229 2.21 8.56 -8.47
CA ASP A 229 1.44 7.84 -9.48
C ASP A 229 1.87 6.38 -9.64
N TRP A 230 2.64 5.84 -8.68
CA TRP A 230 3.17 4.48 -8.70
C TRP A 230 2.15 3.39 -9.07
N LEU A 231 0.88 3.59 -8.75
CA LEU A 231 -0.20 2.64 -9.00
C LEU A 231 -0.40 2.31 -10.48
N ILE A 232 -0.10 3.26 -11.37
CA ILE A 232 -0.29 3.10 -12.80
C ILE A 232 0.99 2.49 -13.36
N GLY A 233 0.92 1.24 -13.80
CA GLY A 233 1.99 0.65 -14.59
C GLY A 233 2.09 1.41 -15.92
N HIS A 234 3.01 2.36 -16.03
CA HIS A 234 3.32 2.97 -17.32
C HIS A 234 3.83 1.86 -18.25
N GLU A 235 3.00 1.45 -19.22
CA GLU A 235 3.52 0.77 -20.40
C GLU A 235 4.14 1.85 -21.28
N SER A 236 5.47 1.93 -21.30
CA SER A 236 6.18 2.62 -22.37
C SER A 236 5.67 2.06 -23.69
N GLY A 237 4.97 2.89 -24.46
CA GLY A 237 4.44 2.53 -25.76
C GLY A 237 5.53 1.95 -26.67
N ALA A 238 5.18 0.88 -27.37
CA ALA A 238 5.88 0.46 -28.58
C ALA A 238 5.40 1.28 -29.78
#